data_AF-A0A0G4I4Q7-F1
#
_entry.id   AF-A0A0G4I4Q7-F1
#
_cell.length_a   1.000
_cell.length_b   1.000
_cell.length_c   1.000
_cell.angle_alpha   90.00
_cell.angle_beta   90.00
_cell.angle_gamma   90.00
#
_symmetry.space_group_name_H-M   'P 1'
#
loop_
_entity.id
_entity.type
_entity.pdbx_description
1 polymer ?
#
loop_
_entity_poly.entity_id
_entity_poly.type
_entity_poly.pdbx_seq_one_letter_code
_entity_poly.pdbx_strand_id
1 'polypeptide(L)'
;MASAKRPINGEVEPSGGLDSDDRLRKVARSVSSPSGDHWTPDSWKAFPLKQDPFDGVPASAMDPVLGRLRRLPPLVDPREVDELRKQLAEVVEGRRFLLQGGDCAERFADCEPATISVKLKILLQMSLIICWGARKPLVRVARMAGQYPKPR
;
A
#
# COMPACT_ATOMS: atom_id res chain seq x y z
N MET A 1 21.96 42.93 -41.64
CA MET A 1 22.08 44.23 -40.93
C MET A 1 20.71 44.50 -40.31
N ALA A 2 20.49 44.65 -39.00
CA ALA A 2 21.33 45.20 -37.95
C ALA A 2 21.18 44.41 -36.64
N SER A 3 22.26 44.45 -35.85
CA SER A 3 22.39 43.95 -34.48
C SER A 3 21.86 44.99 -33.49
N ALA A 4 21.16 44.55 -32.43
CA ALA A 4 20.96 45.34 -31.22
C ALA A 4 20.99 44.40 -30.00
N LYS A 5 22.11 44.44 -29.27
CA LYS A 5 22.28 43.85 -27.94
C LYS A 5 21.42 44.59 -26.91
N ARG A 6 20.85 43.86 -25.95
CA ARG A 6 20.58 44.35 -24.58
C ARG A 6 21.02 43.28 -23.57
N PRO A 7 21.68 43.66 -22.46
CA PRO A 7 22.11 42.76 -21.40
C PRO A 7 21.02 42.65 -20.33
N ILE A 8 20.90 41.50 -19.68
CA ILE A 8 20.20 41.36 -18.39
C ILE A 8 20.85 40.23 -17.60
N ASN A 9 21.68 40.61 -16.62
CA ASN A 9 21.85 39.80 -15.41
C ASN A 9 20.46 39.74 -14.76
N GLY A 10 19.88 38.55 -14.68
CA GLY A 10 18.68 38.26 -13.91
C GLY A 10 18.97 37.04 -13.06
N GLU A 11 18.91 37.23 -11.75
CA GLU A 11 19.16 36.25 -10.71
C GLU A 11 18.31 34.98 -10.92
N VAL A 12 18.92 33.81 -10.69
CA VAL A 12 18.21 32.54 -10.62
C VAL A 12 17.46 32.51 -9.29
N GLU A 13 16.17 32.86 -9.32
CA GLU A 13 15.22 32.59 -8.23
C GLU A 13 15.28 31.09 -7.87
N PRO A 14 15.48 30.72 -6.59
CA PRO A 14 15.44 29.33 -6.20
C PRO A 14 14.00 28.85 -6.35
N SER A 15 13.79 27.87 -7.21
CA SER A 15 12.52 27.14 -7.32
C SER A 15 12.11 26.68 -5.91
N GLY A 16 11.09 27.30 -5.35
CA GLY A 16 10.52 26.93 -4.05
C GLY A 16 10.14 25.45 -4.05
N GLY A 17 10.96 24.64 -3.39
CA GLY A 17 10.65 23.26 -3.08
C GLY A 17 9.43 23.25 -2.17
N LEU A 18 8.27 22.93 -2.73
CA LEU A 18 7.11 22.51 -1.95
C LEU A 18 7.51 21.21 -1.26
N ASP A 19 7.89 21.37 0.00
CA ASP A 19 8.35 20.32 0.90
C ASP A 19 7.36 19.14 0.89
N SER A 20 7.86 17.97 0.51
CA SER A 20 7.12 16.71 0.53
C SER A 20 6.51 16.45 1.91
N ASP A 21 7.11 17.01 2.96
CA ASP A 21 6.65 16.95 4.35
C ASP A 21 5.33 17.72 4.56
N ASP A 22 5.09 18.82 3.83
CA ASP A 22 3.85 19.61 3.91
C ASP A 22 2.67 18.87 3.27
N ARG A 23 2.91 18.12 2.18
CA ARG A 23 1.89 17.24 1.58
C ARG A 23 1.49 16.10 2.51
N LEU A 24 2.46 15.49 3.19
CA LEU A 24 2.19 14.41 4.16
C LEU A 24 1.41 14.93 5.37
N ARG A 25 1.76 16.12 5.88
CA ARG A 25 1.04 16.80 6.96
C ARG A 25 -0.39 17.17 6.59
N LYS A 26 -0.64 17.51 5.32
CA LYS A 26 -1.98 17.89 4.84
C LYS A 26 -2.94 16.70 4.71
N VAL A 27 -2.44 15.52 4.33
CA VAL A 27 -3.23 14.28 4.30
C VAL A 27 -3.65 13.86 5.71
N ALA A 28 -2.76 14.02 6.70
CA ALA A 28 -3.06 13.67 8.08
C ALA A 28 -4.13 14.57 8.74
N ARG A 29 -4.35 15.79 8.23
CA ARG A 29 -5.28 16.78 8.82
C ARG A 29 -6.74 16.69 8.32
N SER A 30 -7.03 15.95 7.24
CA SER A 30 -8.39 15.90 6.68
C SER A 30 -9.29 14.81 7.29
N VAL A 31 -8.77 13.98 8.19
CA VAL A 31 -9.56 13.02 8.95
C VAL A 31 -9.90 13.67 10.30
N SER A 32 -11.11 14.22 10.41
CA SER A 32 -11.64 14.63 11.71
C SER A 32 -11.84 13.37 12.57
N SER A 33 -10.90 13.10 13.47
CA SER A 33 -11.04 12.07 14.49
C SER A 33 -12.17 12.46 15.45
N PRO A 34 -13.17 11.60 15.70
CA PRO A 34 -14.11 11.83 16.78
C PRO A 34 -13.31 11.89 18.09
N SER A 35 -13.52 12.97 18.83
CA SER A 35 -12.85 13.25 20.10
C SER A 35 -13.32 12.25 21.15
N GLY A 36 -12.51 11.22 21.39
CA GLY A 36 -12.58 10.36 22.57
C GLY A 36 -13.34 9.05 22.42
N ASP A 37 -12.80 8.08 21.68
CA ASP A 37 -13.19 6.68 21.81
C ASP A 37 -11.99 5.75 21.59
N HIS A 38 -11.80 4.78 22.49
CA HIS A 38 -10.74 3.76 22.39
C HIS A 38 -10.83 3.03 21.05
N TRP A 39 -9.70 2.89 20.35
CA TRP A 39 -9.64 2.09 19.12
C TRP A 39 -10.12 0.66 19.41
N THR A 40 -11.05 0.17 18.59
CA THR A 40 -11.47 -1.23 18.57
C THR A 40 -11.51 -1.73 17.13
N PRO A 41 -11.43 -3.06 16.89
CA PRO A 41 -11.55 -3.60 15.54
C PRO A 41 -12.85 -3.24 14.81
N ASP A 42 -13.90 -2.81 15.54
CA ASP A 42 -15.20 -2.42 14.99
C ASP A 42 -15.40 -0.90 14.88
N SER A 43 -14.50 -0.08 15.44
CA SER A 43 -14.69 1.38 15.49
C SER A 43 -14.77 2.06 14.11
N TRP A 44 -14.21 1.42 13.07
CA TRP A 44 -14.28 1.92 11.69
C TRP A 44 -15.72 1.93 11.12
N LYS A 45 -16.63 1.11 11.66
CA LYS A 45 -18.03 1.02 11.19
C LYS A 45 -18.84 2.29 11.47
N ALA A 46 -18.36 3.16 12.36
CA ALA A 46 -18.98 4.45 12.65
C ALA A 46 -18.69 5.52 11.59
N PHE A 47 -17.78 5.27 10.65
CA PHE A 47 -17.37 6.23 9.62
C PHE A 47 -18.07 5.97 8.27
N PRO A 48 -18.28 6.99 7.43
CA PRO A 48 -18.90 6.82 6.11
C PRO A 48 -18.10 5.89 5.18
N LEU A 49 -18.78 4.90 4.58
CA LEU A 49 -18.22 3.96 3.62
C LEU A 49 -18.57 4.35 2.17
N LYS A 50 -17.57 4.61 1.32
CA LYS A 50 -17.78 5.09 -0.07
C LYS A 50 -17.96 4.00 -1.12
N GLN A 51 -17.57 2.78 -0.81
CA GLN A 51 -17.47 1.65 -1.74
C GLN A 51 -18.13 0.44 -1.09
N ASP A 52 -19.34 0.63 -0.57
CA ASP A 52 -20.07 -0.40 0.15
C ASP A 52 -20.63 -1.44 -0.85
N PRO A 53 -20.10 -2.68 -0.89
CA PRO A 53 -20.64 -3.70 -1.77
C PRO A 53 -21.96 -4.30 -1.24
N PHE A 54 -22.39 -3.92 -0.04
CA PHE A 54 -23.55 -4.45 0.66
C PHE A 54 -24.65 -3.40 0.88
N ASP A 55 -24.63 -2.28 0.15
CA ASP A 55 -25.72 -1.30 0.20
C ASP A 55 -27.07 -1.97 -0.10
N GLY A 56 -28.06 -1.71 0.77
CA GLY A 56 -29.38 -2.36 0.74
C GLY A 56 -29.43 -3.81 1.23
N VAL A 57 -28.32 -4.42 1.67
CA VAL A 57 -28.29 -5.77 2.25
C VAL A 57 -28.46 -5.72 3.77
N PRO A 58 -29.37 -6.50 4.37
CA PRO A 58 -29.52 -6.55 5.83
C PRO A 58 -28.23 -7.04 6.51
N ALA A 59 -27.81 -6.39 7.60
CA ALA A 59 -26.60 -6.76 8.34
C ALA A 59 -26.57 -8.23 8.77
N SER A 60 -27.74 -8.79 9.12
CA SER A 60 -27.89 -10.19 9.54
C SER A 60 -27.53 -11.21 8.45
N ALA A 61 -27.55 -10.81 7.17
CA ALA A 61 -27.20 -11.71 6.06
C ALA A 61 -25.71 -12.12 6.10
N MET A 62 -24.85 -11.33 6.75
CA MET A 62 -23.41 -11.57 6.82
C MET A 62 -23.00 -12.42 8.04
N ASP A 63 -23.85 -12.51 9.07
CA ASP A 63 -23.52 -13.16 10.35
C ASP A 63 -23.04 -14.61 10.22
N PRO A 64 -23.66 -15.47 9.37
CA PRO A 64 -23.19 -16.85 9.20
C PRO A 64 -21.77 -16.91 8.61
N VAL A 65 -21.47 -16.03 7.66
CA VAL A 65 -20.16 -15.98 6.98
C VAL A 65 -19.11 -15.42 7.94
N LEU A 66 -19.39 -14.32 8.63
CA LEU A 66 -18.49 -13.74 9.63
C LEU A 66 -18.23 -14.71 10.79
N GLY A 67 -19.26 -15.43 11.24
CA GLY A 67 -19.14 -16.47 12.25
C GLY A 67 -18.22 -17.61 11.83
N ARG A 68 -18.25 -18.00 10.55
CA ARG A 68 -17.31 -18.99 9.99
C ARG A 68 -15.89 -18.45 9.92
N LEU A 69 -15.68 -17.23 9.41
CA LEU A 69 -14.35 -16.64 9.25
C LEU A 69 -13.61 -16.49 10.59
N ARG A 70 -14.31 -16.12 11.67
CA ARG A 70 -13.72 -15.99 13.03
C ARG A 70 -13.14 -17.29 13.59
N ARG A 71 -13.56 -18.46 13.09
CA ARG A 71 -13.10 -19.77 13.55
C ARG A 71 -11.97 -20.35 12.70
N LEU A 72 -11.69 -19.76 11.54
CA LEU A 72 -10.59 -20.22 10.68
C LEU A 72 -9.26 -19.74 11.26
N PRO A 73 -8.16 -20.48 11.02
CA PRO A 73 -6.84 -20.03 11.42
C PRO A 73 -6.49 -18.70 10.74
N PRO A 74 -5.68 -17.84 11.40
CA PRO A 74 -5.20 -16.62 10.78
C PRO A 74 -4.30 -16.93 9.58
N LEU A 75 -4.24 -16.01 8.62
CA LEU A 75 -3.36 -16.14 7.45
C LEU A 75 -1.88 -15.88 7.76
N VAL A 76 -1.61 -15.07 8.78
CA VAL A 76 -0.26 -14.63 9.17
C VAL A 76 -0.12 -14.63 10.70
N ASP A 77 1.10 -14.83 11.18
CA ASP A 77 1.44 -14.67 12.59
C ASP A 77 1.74 -13.19 12.91
N PRO A 78 1.30 -12.64 14.06
CA PRO A 78 1.58 -11.25 14.44
C PRO A 78 3.08 -10.88 14.40
N ARG A 79 3.97 -11.84 14.69
CA ARG A 79 5.42 -11.63 14.67
C ARG A 79 5.94 -11.36 13.26
N GLU A 80 5.32 -11.94 12.24
CA GLU A 80 5.66 -11.69 10.83
C GLU A 80 5.31 -10.25 10.43
N VAL A 81 4.21 -9.71 10.97
CA VAL A 81 3.80 -8.31 10.77
C VAL A 81 4.79 -7.35 11.44
N ASP A 82 5.20 -7.64 12.68
CA ASP A 82 6.19 -6.84 13.39
C ASP A 82 7.56 -6.86 12.69
N GLU A 83 7.97 -8.01 12.17
CA GLU A 83 9.20 -8.14 11.39
C GLU A 83 9.12 -7.36 10.07
N LEU A 84 8.00 -7.46 9.33
CA LEU A 84 7.78 -6.66 8.13
C LEU A 84 7.82 -5.15 8.46
N ARG A 85 7.22 -4.72 9.56
CA ARG A 85 7.25 -3.32 10.00
C ARG A 85 8.68 -2.83 10.24
N LYS A 86 9.53 -3.63 10.89
CA LYS A 86 10.96 -3.30 11.07
C LYS A 86 11.66 -3.17 9.72
N GLN A 87 11.45 -4.13 8.81
CA GLN A 87 12.05 -4.10 7.47
C GLN A 87 11.61 -2.88 6.66
N LEU A 88 10.34 -2.46 6.76
CA LEU A 88 9.83 -1.25 6.12
C LEU A 88 10.43 0.03 6.71
N ALA A 89 10.73 0.08 8.01
CA ALA A 89 11.47 1.20 8.59
C ALA A 89 12.87 1.34 7.95
N GLU A 90 13.55 0.21 7.69
CA GLU A 90 14.83 0.21 6.98
C GLU A 90 14.71 0.67 5.53
N VAL A 91 13.56 0.44 4.87
CA VAL A 91 13.28 0.97 3.53
C VAL A 91 13.17 2.49 3.56
N VAL A 92 12.47 3.06 4.54
CA VAL A 92 12.33 4.52 4.71
C VAL A 92 13.69 5.18 4.95
N GLU A 93 14.56 4.53 5.74
CA GLU A 93 15.94 4.98 5.97
C GLU A 93 16.86 4.75 4.76
N GLY A 94 16.35 4.19 3.65
CA GLY A 94 17.12 3.91 2.45
C GLY A 94 18.12 2.77 2.60
N ARG A 95 18.03 1.95 3.66
CA ARG A 95 18.89 0.78 3.88
C ARG A 95 18.40 -0.46 3.15
N ARG A 96 17.13 -0.51 2.74
CA ARG A 96 16.53 -1.58 1.92
C ARG A 96 15.74 -1.04 0.74
N PHE A 97 15.47 -1.90 -0.22
CA PHE A 97 14.53 -1.65 -1.31
C PHE A 97 13.24 -2.46 -1.13
N LEU A 98 12.08 -1.86 -1.38
CA LEU A 98 10.79 -2.57 -1.35
C LEU A 98 10.38 -2.95 -2.78
N LEU A 99 10.19 -4.25 -3.03
CA LEU A 99 9.54 -4.75 -4.24
C LEU A 99 8.16 -5.28 -3.86
N GLN A 100 7.12 -4.61 -4.38
CA GLN A 100 5.75 -5.10 -4.29
C GLN A 100 5.22 -5.43 -5.69
N GLY A 101 4.68 -6.63 -5.87
CA GLY A 101 4.19 -7.08 -7.17
C GLY A 101 3.19 -8.22 -7.07
N GLY A 102 2.34 -8.36 -8.09
CA GLY A 102 1.31 -9.40 -8.17
C GLY A 102 0.09 -8.91 -8.95
N ASP A 103 -1.03 -9.60 -8.79
CA ASP A 103 -2.23 -9.32 -9.58
C ASP A 103 -2.88 -7.99 -9.21
N CYS A 104 -3.54 -7.37 -10.18
CA CYS A 104 -4.43 -6.24 -9.93
C CYS A 104 -5.64 -6.66 -9.09
N ALA A 105 -6.23 -7.80 -9.45
CA ALA A 105 -7.30 -8.47 -8.72
C ALA A 105 -7.15 -9.98 -8.91
N GLU A 106 -7.10 -10.72 -7.81
CA GLU A 106 -7.05 -12.18 -7.83
C GLU A 106 -8.41 -12.74 -8.27
N ARG A 107 -8.39 -13.87 -8.98
CA ARG A 107 -9.58 -14.61 -9.38
C ARG A 107 -9.56 -15.96 -8.70
N PHE A 108 -10.72 -16.43 -8.22
CA PHE A 108 -10.82 -17.74 -7.60
C PHE A 108 -10.42 -18.87 -8.55
N ALA A 109 -10.75 -18.75 -9.84
CA ALA A 109 -10.36 -19.70 -10.88
C ALA A 109 -8.83 -19.80 -11.09
N ASP A 110 -8.08 -18.76 -10.72
CA ASP A 110 -6.63 -18.69 -10.90
C ASP A 110 -5.87 -19.07 -9.60
N CYS A 111 -6.59 -19.53 -8.57
CA CYS A 111 -6.06 -19.94 -7.28
C CYS A 111 -5.52 -21.39 -7.32
N GLU A 112 -4.64 -21.66 -8.29
CA GLU A 112 -4.06 -22.97 -8.52
C GLU A 112 -2.54 -22.97 -8.27
N PRO A 113 -1.97 -24.08 -7.77
CA PRO A 113 -0.54 -24.14 -7.42
C PRO A 113 0.41 -23.75 -8.56
N ALA A 114 0.10 -24.13 -9.81
CA ALA A 114 0.92 -23.81 -10.97
C ALA A 114 0.97 -22.29 -11.23
N THR A 115 -0.19 -21.64 -11.22
CA THR A 115 -0.33 -20.20 -11.43
C THR A 115 0.36 -19.40 -10.31
N ILE A 116 0.18 -19.82 -9.06
CA ILE A 116 0.86 -19.21 -7.90
C ILE A 116 2.38 -19.34 -8.05
N SER A 117 2.87 -20.52 -8.46
CA SER A 117 4.30 -20.77 -8.65
C SER A 117 4.91 -19.87 -9.73
N VAL A 118 4.20 -19.64 -10.84
CA VAL A 118 4.65 -18.72 -11.89
C VAL A 118 4.76 -17.28 -11.36
N LYS A 119 3.77 -16.82 -10.59
CA LYS A 119 3.79 -15.47 -10.00
C LYS A 119 4.96 -15.29 -9.03
N LEU A 120 5.20 -16.28 -8.18
CA LEU A 120 6.35 -16.27 -7.25
C LEU A 120 7.68 -16.27 -8.00
N LYS A 121 7.82 -17.06 -9.08
CA LYS A 121 9.02 -17.07 -9.92
C LYS A 121 9.33 -15.69 -10.47
N ILE A 122 8.33 -14.98 -11.00
CA ILE A 122 8.50 -13.63 -11.54
C ILE A 122 8.96 -12.66 -10.43
N LEU A 123 8.31 -12.68 -9.26
CA LEU A 123 8.69 -11.83 -8.13
C LEU A 123 10.14 -12.08 -7.69
N LEU A 124 10.57 -13.34 -7.63
CA LEU A 124 11.93 -13.72 -7.26
C LEU A 124 12.96 -13.33 -8.34
N GLN A 125 12.63 -13.50 -9.62
CA GLN A 125 13.49 -13.07 -10.74
C GLN A 125 13.71 -11.55 -10.73
N MET A 126 12.66 -10.76 -10.55
CA MET A 126 12.77 -9.31 -10.41
C MET A 126 13.58 -8.91 -9.16
N SER A 127 13.38 -9.62 -8.04
CA SER A 127 14.13 -9.37 -6.82
C SER A 127 15.64 -9.52 -7.02
N LEU A 128 16.08 -10.52 -7.79
CA LEU A 128 17.49 -10.72 -8.10
C LEU A 128 18.07 -9.56 -8.89
N ILE A 129 17.36 -9.12 -9.94
CA ILE A 129 17.79 -8.01 -10.81
C ILE A 129 17.91 -6.71 -9.99
N ILE A 130 16.89 -6.38 -9.18
CA ILE A 130 16.87 -5.16 -8.37
C ILE A 130 17.92 -5.21 -7.26
N CYS A 131 18.07 -6.33 -6.56
CA CYS A 131 19.08 -6.49 -5.51
C CYS A 131 20.49 -6.25 -6.06
N TRP A 132 20.78 -6.79 -7.25
CA TRP A 132 22.06 -6.59 -7.91
C TRP A 132 22.29 -5.13 -8.32
N GLY A 133 21.30 -4.48 -8.94
CA GLY A 133 21.41 -3.09 -9.40
C GLY A 133 21.41 -2.05 -8.28
N ALA A 134 20.57 -2.24 -7.25
CA ALA A 134 20.45 -1.31 -6.12
C ALA A 134 21.58 -1.47 -5.09
N ARG A 135 22.29 -2.61 -5.10
CA ARG A 135 23.32 -2.97 -4.10
C ARG A 135 22.82 -2.87 -2.66
N LYS A 136 21.53 -3.14 -2.45
CA LYS A 136 20.83 -3.07 -1.17
C LYS A 136 20.00 -4.33 -0.94
N PRO A 137 19.81 -4.77 0.32
CA PRO A 137 18.85 -5.81 0.65
C PRO A 137 17.44 -5.44 0.23
N LEU A 138 16.61 -6.45 -0.05
CA LEU A 138 15.28 -6.28 -0.63
C LEU A 138 14.20 -6.87 0.26
N VAL A 139 13.09 -6.14 0.43
CA VAL A 139 11.84 -6.59 1.07
C VAL A 139 10.87 -6.95 -0.04
N ARG A 140 10.32 -8.16 -0.01
CA ARG A 140 9.43 -8.70 -1.05
C ARG A 140 8.00 -8.77 -0.52
N VAL A 141 7.07 -8.10 -1.18
CA VAL A 141 5.65 -8.13 -0.83
C VAL A 141 4.85 -8.58 -2.04
N ALA A 142 4.23 -9.74 -1.96
CA ALA A 142 3.37 -10.23 -3.03
C ALA A 142 1.95 -9.70 -2.86
N ARG A 143 1.32 -9.24 -3.95
CA ARG A 143 -0.13 -9.02 -4.01
C ARG A 143 -0.80 -10.36 -4.29
N MET A 144 -1.04 -11.13 -3.23
CA MET A 144 -1.63 -12.47 -3.28
C MET A 144 -2.34 -12.83 -1.97
N ALA A 145 -3.16 -13.87 -2.00
CA ALA A 145 -3.87 -14.41 -0.84
C ALA A 145 -4.85 -13.41 -0.17
N GLY A 146 -5.45 -12.51 -0.95
CA GLY A 146 -6.45 -11.56 -0.41
C GLY A 146 -6.82 -10.38 -1.31
N GLN A 147 -6.21 -10.25 -2.48
CA GLN A 147 -6.44 -9.16 -3.43
C GLN A 147 -7.70 -9.39 -4.29
N TYR A 148 -8.81 -9.80 -3.67
CA TYR A 148 -10.10 -10.02 -4.35
C TYR A 148 -10.96 -8.75 -4.49
N PRO A 149 -11.06 -7.87 -3.46
CA PRO A 149 -11.87 -6.67 -3.57
C PRO A 149 -11.26 -5.67 -4.58
N LYS A 150 -12.13 -5.01 -5.36
CA LYS A 150 -11.72 -3.98 -6.31
C LYS A 150 -12.73 -2.82 -6.27
N PRO A 151 -12.29 -1.57 -6.02
CA PRO A 151 -13.19 -0.42 -6.04
C PRO A 151 -13.70 -0.15 -7.46
N ARG A 152 -14.89 0.43 -7.55
CA ARG A 152 -15.59 0.81 -8.78
C ARG A 152 -16.13 2.23 -8.67
#